data_AF-A0A1V6A1M6-F1
#
_entry.id   AF-A0A1V6A1M6-F1
#
_cell.length_a   1.000
_cell.length_b   1.000
_cell.length_c   1.000
_cell.angle_alpha   90.00
_cell.angle_beta   90.00
_cell.angle_gamma   90.00
#
_symmetry.space_group_name_H-M   'P 1'
#
loop_
_entity.id
_entity.type
_entity.pdbx_description
1 polymer ?
#
loop_
_entity_poly.entity_id
_entity_poly.type
_entity_poly.pdbx_seq_one_letter_code
_entity_poly.pdbx_strand_id
1 'polypeptide(L)'
;MAVAAPFWHPSMSRGFILDWDGVLADTKLDFGPIRAKYFKGERVPLVEAADMLERSRRADLERELYELEMEGARKATPVQGAHELLEWLEMCKVPWAVVSRNCRDSIFEAAKRSGINLPGVVLSRDEGPLKPDPQALWSAAGAIGVEPMLCLMVGDFIYDLYGARRAGMRAVLVERSNPDWERWADASYGRLADFVASLGAPEPLVPWEYRELERERGREWLERAWEIEAALPDTSPEVLSVALAAAALGVGGLRIAPKARLSLEQWEEAPFLPLSLVDRPLLSVLAQVLGERFPQVMISRDGTPLALPSRADMVEEAVLSWMN
;
A
#
# COMPACT_ATOMS: atom_id res chain seq x y z
N MET A 1 -13.10 -20.76 2.47
CA MET A 1 -11.76 -21.28 2.83
C MET A 1 -11.09 -20.24 3.71
N ALA A 2 -10.25 -20.63 4.68
CA ALA A 2 -9.48 -19.65 5.44
C ALA A 2 -8.41 -19.05 4.51
N VAL A 3 -8.31 -17.71 4.47
CA VAL A 3 -7.22 -17.04 3.74
C VAL A 3 -5.96 -17.15 4.61
N ALA A 4 -4.90 -17.71 4.04
CA ALA A 4 -3.63 -17.90 4.70
C ALA A 4 -2.49 -17.46 3.79
N ALA A 5 -1.39 -16.99 4.39
CA ALA A 5 -0.19 -16.62 3.67
C ALA A 5 0.31 -17.81 2.82
N PRO A 6 0.83 -17.58 1.60
CA PRO A 6 1.25 -16.29 1.03
C PRO A 6 0.10 -15.43 0.52
N PHE A 7 -1.11 -16.00 0.46
CA PHE A 7 -2.29 -15.28 0.02
C PHE A 7 -2.79 -14.35 1.10
N TRP A 8 -3.51 -13.33 0.67
CA TRP A 8 -4.06 -12.33 1.54
C TRP A 8 -5.47 -11.95 1.06
N HIS A 9 -6.17 -11.17 1.87
CA HIS A 9 -7.42 -10.55 1.47
C HIS A 9 -7.54 -9.21 2.20
N PRO A 10 -8.16 -8.17 1.59
CA PRO A 10 -8.42 -6.88 2.23
C PRO A 10 -9.00 -6.95 3.64
N SER A 11 -9.88 -7.93 3.91
CA SER A 11 -10.49 -8.15 5.22
C SER A 11 -9.51 -8.54 6.34
N MET A 12 -8.27 -8.88 6.01
CA MET A 12 -7.20 -9.18 6.99
C MET A 12 -6.47 -7.91 7.47
N SER A 13 -6.72 -6.76 6.83
CA SER A 13 -6.07 -5.49 7.17
C SER A 13 -6.59 -4.97 8.51
N ARG A 14 -5.71 -4.37 9.32
CA ARG A 14 -6.06 -3.87 10.66
C ARG A 14 -6.46 -2.40 10.69
N GLY A 15 -6.27 -1.69 9.58
CA GLY A 15 -6.70 -0.30 9.45
C GLY A 15 -6.97 0.05 7.99
N PHE A 16 -7.95 0.93 7.75
CA PHE A 16 -8.32 1.35 6.40
C PHE A 16 -8.07 2.84 6.23
N ILE A 17 -7.44 3.21 5.12
CA ILE A 17 -7.29 4.59 4.69
C ILE A 17 -8.08 4.74 3.39
N LEU A 18 -9.08 5.61 3.42
CA LEU A 18 -10.03 5.76 2.33
C LEU A 18 -9.79 7.11 1.64
N ASP A 19 -9.76 7.10 0.30
CA ASP A 19 -9.96 8.34 -0.43
C ASP A 19 -11.38 8.88 -0.20
N TRP A 20 -11.58 10.15 -0.52
CA TRP A 20 -12.88 10.79 -0.42
C TRP A 20 -13.65 10.71 -1.74
N ASP A 21 -13.19 11.44 -2.75
CA ASP A 21 -13.86 11.54 -4.05
C ASP A 21 -13.67 10.25 -4.85
N GLY A 22 -14.75 9.71 -5.38
CA GLY A 22 -14.71 8.44 -6.13
C GLY A 22 -14.59 7.19 -5.25
N VAL A 23 -14.54 7.34 -3.92
CA VAL A 23 -14.59 6.21 -2.96
C VAL A 23 -15.73 6.38 -1.98
N LEU A 24 -15.79 7.44 -1.19
CA LEU A 24 -16.89 7.65 -0.23
C LEU A 24 -17.99 8.54 -0.82
N ALA A 25 -17.60 9.62 -1.50
CA ALA A 25 -18.51 10.57 -2.10
C ALA A 25 -18.21 10.76 -3.58
N ASP A 26 -19.24 10.91 -4.39
CA ASP A 26 -19.14 11.33 -5.78
C ASP A 26 -19.55 12.79 -5.90
N THR A 27 -18.54 13.65 -6.08
CA THR A 27 -18.68 15.12 -6.15
C THR A 27 -18.68 15.63 -7.59
N LYS A 28 -18.53 14.75 -8.60
CA LYS A 28 -18.55 15.07 -10.04
C LYS A 28 -17.63 16.25 -10.43
N LEU A 29 -16.47 16.39 -9.79
CA LEU A 29 -15.56 17.51 -10.04
C LEU A 29 -14.97 17.45 -11.45
N ASP A 30 -15.10 18.53 -12.21
CA ASP A 30 -14.43 18.74 -13.49
C ASP A 30 -13.42 19.88 -13.38
N PHE A 31 -12.14 19.51 -13.35
CA PHE A 31 -11.03 20.45 -13.29
C PHE A 31 -10.59 20.97 -14.66
N GLY A 32 -11.20 20.51 -15.77
CA GLY A 32 -10.87 20.91 -17.13
C GLY A 32 -10.87 22.43 -17.37
N PRO A 33 -11.92 23.17 -16.98
CA PRO A 33 -11.97 24.62 -17.12
C PRO A 33 -10.83 25.35 -16.37
N ILE A 34 -10.51 24.90 -15.15
CA ILE A 34 -9.40 25.47 -14.37
C ILE A 34 -8.06 25.20 -15.08
N ARG A 35 -7.84 23.99 -15.59
CA ARG A 35 -6.64 23.65 -16.37
C ARG A 35 -6.51 24.52 -17.62
N ALA A 36 -7.60 24.73 -18.35
CA ALA A 36 -7.63 25.58 -19.54
C ALA A 36 -7.19 27.01 -19.21
N LYS A 37 -7.71 27.58 -18.11
CA LYS A 37 -7.44 28.96 -17.69
C LYS A 37 -6.02 29.19 -17.21
N TYR A 38 -5.48 28.30 -16.38
CA TYR A 38 -4.19 28.53 -15.71
C TYR A 38 -3.01 27.84 -16.39
N PHE A 39 -3.26 26.73 -17.09
CA PHE A 39 -2.22 25.83 -17.59
C PHE A 39 -2.45 25.40 -19.05
N LYS A 40 -3.18 26.21 -19.84
CA LYS A 40 -3.44 25.95 -21.27
C LYS A 40 -4.07 24.58 -21.56
N GLY A 41 -4.78 24.02 -20.59
CA GLY A 41 -5.44 22.72 -20.69
C GLY A 41 -4.52 21.52 -20.40
N GLU A 42 -3.26 21.76 -20.04
CA GLU A 42 -2.33 20.68 -19.70
C GLU A 42 -2.75 19.91 -18.44
N ARG A 43 -2.50 18.60 -18.46
CA ARG A 43 -2.82 17.70 -17.36
C ARG A 43 -1.75 17.77 -16.26
N VAL A 44 -1.66 18.90 -15.56
CA VAL A 44 -0.77 19.14 -14.43
C VAL A 44 -1.39 18.83 -13.04
N PRO A 45 -0.63 18.44 -12.03
CA PRO A 45 -1.13 18.40 -10.66
C PRO A 45 -1.44 19.83 -10.16
N LEU A 46 -2.72 20.22 -10.05
CA LEU A 46 -3.11 21.63 -9.91
C LEU A 46 -2.59 22.31 -8.64
N VAL A 47 -2.56 21.58 -7.52
CA VAL A 47 -2.08 22.10 -6.23
C VAL A 47 -0.58 22.39 -6.30
N GLU A 48 0.19 21.43 -6.80
CA GLU A 48 1.64 21.52 -6.94
C GLU A 48 2.04 22.52 -8.03
N ALA A 49 1.30 22.57 -9.15
CA ALA A 49 1.55 23.51 -10.22
C ALA A 49 1.25 24.97 -9.82
N ALA A 50 0.43 25.18 -8.79
CA ALA A 50 0.16 26.50 -8.24
C ALA A 50 1.42 27.19 -7.69
N ASP A 51 2.42 26.42 -7.23
CA ASP A 51 3.69 26.95 -6.72
C ASP A 51 4.51 27.66 -7.81
N MET A 52 4.27 27.36 -9.08
CA MET A 52 4.96 27.97 -10.23
C MET A 52 4.30 29.27 -10.70
N LEU A 53 3.15 29.64 -10.14
CA LEU A 53 2.41 30.84 -10.53
C LEU A 53 2.82 32.05 -9.69
N GLU A 54 2.69 33.25 -10.28
CA GLU A 54 2.77 34.49 -9.51
C GLU A 54 1.73 34.51 -8.39
N ARG A 55 2.06 35.15 -7.26
CA ARG A 55 1.25 35.14 -6.02
C ARG A 55 -0.23 35.48 -6.23
N SER A 56 -0.54 36.45 -7.08
CA SER A 56 -1.92 36.83 -7.39
C SER A 56 -2.66 35.72 -8.16
N ARG A 57 -2.04 35.16 -9.20
CA ARG A 57 -2.62 34.07 -9.99
C ARG A 57 -2.77 32.78 -9.20
N ARG A 58 -1.82 32.50 -8.29
CA ARG A 58 -1.92 31.40 -7.33
C ARG A 58 -3.15 31.56 -6.44
N ALA A 59 -3.33 32.74 -5.82
CA ALA A 59 -4.48 33.00 -4.96
C ALA A 59 -5.82 32.89 -5.73
N ASP A 60 -5.86 33.33 -6.99
CA ASP A 60 -7.05 33.16 -7.84
C ASP A 60 -7.32 31.68 -8.15
N LEU A 61 -6.28 30.89 -8.48
CA LEU A 61 -6.41 29.45 -8.70
C LEU A 61 -6.91 28.72 -7.45
N GLU A 62 -6.33 29.01 -6.28
CA GLU A 62 -6.71 28.42 -5.01
C GLU A 62 -8.18 28.73 -4.66
N ARG A 63 -8.62 29.98 -4.89
CA ARG A 63 -10.04 30.37 -4.72
C ARG A 63 -10.96 29.58 -5.65
N GLU A 64 -10.61 29.47 -6.94
CA GLU A 64 -11.45 28.77 -7.92
C GLU A 64 -11.48 27.24 -7.70
N LEU A 65 -10.38 26.65 -7.23
CA LEU A 65 -10.35 25.26 -6.79
C LEU A 65 -11.29 25.04 -5.61
N TYR A 66 -11.20 25.90 -4.59
CA TYR A 66 -12.09 25.84 -3.44
C TYR A 66 -13.57 25.99 -3.84
N GLU A 67 -13.89 26.96 -4.71
CA GLU A 67 -15.27 27.18 -5.18
C GLU A 67 -15.82 25.97 -5.96
N LEU A 68 -15.00 25.37 -6.84
CA LEU A 68 -15.35 24.16 -7.58
C LEU A 68 -15.60 22.98 -6.64
N GLU A 69 -14.70 22.76 -5.67
CA GLU A 69 -14.83 21.72 -4.65
C GLU A 69 -16.10 21.89 -3.84
N MET A 70 -16.42 23.11 -3.41
CA MET A 70 -17.65 23.41 -2.67
C MET A 70 -18.91 23.26 -3.53
N GLU A 71 -18.86 23.57 -4.82
CA GLU A 71 -19.98 23.33 -5.74
C GLU A 71 -20.24 21.83 -5.92
N GLY A 72 -19.19 21.05 -6.11
CA GLY A 72 -19.27 19.58 -6.18
C GLY A 72 -19.81 18.99 -4.89
N ALA A 73 -19.30 19.43 -3.73
CA ALA A 73 -19.73 18.99 -2.41
C ALA A 73 -21.23 19.20 -2.17
N ARG A 74 -21.80 20.33 -2.59
CA ARG A 74 -23.24 20.62 -2.44
C ARG A 74 -24.14 19.69 -3.26
N LYS A 75 -23.61 19.06 -4.30
CA LYS A 75 -24.30 18.11 -5.19
C LYS A 75 -23.87 16.66 -4.93
N ALA A 76 -23.05 16.42 -3.91
CA ALA A 76 -22.44 15.13 -3.66
C ALA A 76 -23.50 14.05 -3.36
N THR A 77 -23.25 12.86 -3.89
CA THR A 77 -23.98 11.64 -3.57
C THR A 77 -23.03 10.59 -3.03
N PRO A 78 -23.46 9.67 -2.16
CA PRO A 78 -22.61 8.57 -1.73
C PRO A 78 -22.27 7.68 -2.94
N VAL A 79 -21.03 7.18 -3.00
CA VAL A 79 -20.66 6.13 -3.94
C VAL A 79 -21.42 4.85 -3.58
N GLN A 80 -21.85 4.08 -4.57
CA GLN A 80 -22.56 2.83 -4.33
C GLN A 80 -21.66 1.83 -3.59
N GLY A 81 -22.04 1.42 -2.37
CA GLY A 81 -21.22 0.61 -1.48
C GLY A 81 -20.53 1.40 -0.36
N ALA A 82 -20.57 2.74 -0.37
CA ALA A 82 -19.87 3.55 0.63
C ALA A 82 -20.45 3.33 2.04
N HIS A 83 -21.78 3.36 2.20
CA HIS A 83 -22.41 3.13 3.49
C HIS A 83 -22.16 1.70 3.99
N GLU A 84 -22.25 0.73 3.10
CA GLU A 84 -22.03 -0.69 3.41
C GLU A 84 -20.57 -0.95 3.82
N LEU A 85 -19.60 -0.26 3.20
CA LEU A 85 -18.21 -0.31 3.64
C LEU A 85 -18.05 0.23 5.07
N LEU A 86 -18.65 1.40 5.35
CA LEU A 86 -18.55 2.02 6.68
C LEU A 86 -19.24 1.19 7.76
N GLU A 87 -20.40 0.60 7.45
CA GLU A 87 -21.10 -0.35 8.33
C GLU A 87 -20.25 -1.59 8.60
N TRP A 88 -19.58 -2.14 7.58
CA TRP A 88 -18.67 -3.27 7.74
C TRP A 88 -17.48 -2.92 8.64
N LEU A 89 -16.85 -1.75 8.43
CA LEU A 89 -15.73 -1.28 9.25
C LEU A 89 -16.13 -1.12 10.73
N GLU A 90 -17.31 -0.54 10.99
CA GLU A 90 -17.85 -0.38 12.34
C GLU A 90 -18.15 -1.73 12.99
N MET A 91 -18.85 -2.62 12.27
CA MET A 91 -19.20 -3.96 12.75
C MET A 91 -17.95 -4.78 13.10
N CYS A 92 -16.91 -4.71 12.27
CA CYS A 92 -15.63 -5.39 12.47
C CYS A 92 -14.68 -4.65 13.42
N LYS A 93 -15.03 -3.44 13.89
CA LYS A 93 -14.20 -2.58 14.74
C LYS A 93 -12.83 -2.29 14.13
N VAL A 94 -12.79 -2.12 12.81
CA VAL A 94 -11.56 -1.78 12.09
C VAL A 94 -11.43 -0.26 12.05
N PRO A 95 -10.38 0.32 12.66
CA PRO A 95 -10.19 1.76 12.64
C PRO A 95 -9.89 2.24 11.23
N TRP A 96 -10.36 3.44 10.89
CA TRP A 96 -10.18 3.98 9.55
C TRP A 96 -10.07 5.50 9.54
N ALA A 97 -9.48 6.02 8.47
CA ALA A 97 -9.26 7.44 8.23
C ALA A 97 -9.64 7.84 6.81
N VAL A 98 -9.95 9.12 6.61
CA VAL A 98 -10.05 9.73 5.29
C VAL A 98 -8.76 10.47 4.98
N VAL A 99 -8.22 10.27 3.78
CA VAL A 99 -7.12 11.07 3.23
C VAL A 99 -7.54 11.57 1.85
N SER A 100 -7.71 12.88 1.71
CA SER A 100 -8.20 13.52 0.48
C SER A 100 -7.30 14.68 0.04
N ARG A 101 -7.36 15.00 -1.25
CA ARG A 101 -6.71 16.18 -1.84
C ARG A 101 -7.62 17.41 -1.94
N ASN A 102 -8.87 17.31 -1.52
CA ASN A 102 -9.79 18.46 -1.45
C ASN A 102 -9.61 19.25 -0.15
N CYS A 103 -10.16 20.47 -0.08
CA CYS A 103 -10.23 21.20 1.18
C CYS A 103 -11.15 20.52 2.20
N ARG A 104 -10.89 20.77 3.48
CA ARG A 104 -11.67 20.26 4.60
C ARG A 104 -13.15 20.63 4.48
N ASP A 105 -13.45 21.88 4.14
CA ASP A 105 -14.82 22.38 4.05
C ASP A 105 -15.66 21.59 3.04
N SER A 106 -15.08 21.24 1.90
CA SER A 106 -15.76 20.45 0.87
C SER A 106 -16.03 19.01 1.32
N ILE A 107 -15.10 18.38 2.04
CA ILE A 107 -15.27 17.04 2.61
C ILE A 107 -16.44 17.05 3.59
N PHE A 108 -16.49 18.05 4.48
CA PHE A 108 -17.54 18.17 5.49
C PHE A 108 -18.93 18.45 4.88
N GLU A 109 -19.02 19.36 3.90
CA GLU A 109 -20.30 19.61 3.20
C GLU A 109 -20.73 18.37 2.41
N ALA A 110 -19.83 17.71 1.69
CA ALA A 110 -20.13 16.49 0.94
C ALA A 110 -20.58 15.36 1.88
N ALA A 111 -19.94 15.20 3.04
CA ALA A 111 -20.30 14.19 4.02
C ALA A 111 -21.74 14.39 4.50
N LYS A 112 -22.12 15.64 4.80
CA LYS A 112 -23.48 16.01 5.18
C LYS A 112 -24.49 15.70 4.07
N ARG A 113 -24.15 15.98 2.81
CA ARG A 113 -25.03 15.71 1.65
C ARG A 113 -25.21 14.22 1.39
N SER A 114 -24.13 13.47 1.52
CA SER A 114 -24.09 12.03 1.30
C SER A 114 -24.56 11.22 2.51
N GLY A 115 -24.89 11.85 3.65
CA GLY A 115 -25.30 11.15 4.86
C GLY A 115 -24.19 10.31 5.49
N ILE A 116 -22.92 10.67 5.26
CA ILE A 116 -21.75 9.96 5.75
C ILE A 116 -21.27 10.59 7.05
N ASN A 117 -21.14 9.78 8.10
CA ASN A 117 -20.48 10.19 9.33
C ASN A 117 -18.97 10.10 9.12
N LEU A 118 -18.28 11.23 9.22
CA LEU A 118 -16.82 11.28 9.11
C LEU A 118 -16.15 10.58 10.31
N PRO A 119 -14.98 9.95 10.10
CA PRO A 119 -14.22 9.33 11.17
C PRO A 119 -13.54 10.40 12.04
N GLY A 120 -12.94 9.97 13.16
CA GLY A 120 -12.13 10.85 14.00
C GLY A 120 -10.88 11.40 13.31
N VAL A 121 -10.42 10.77 12.23
CA VAL A 121 -9.22 11.15 11.47
C VAL A 121 -9.58 11.47 10.02
N VAL A 122 -9.60 12.77 9.70
CA VAL A 122 -9.79 13.29 8.35
C VAL A 122 -8.60 14.20 8.02
N LEU A 123 -7.79 13.78 7.04
CA LEU A 123 -6.67 14.54 6.50
C LEU A 123 -7.06 15.08 5.13
N SER A 124 -7.18 16.39 5.04
CA SER A 124 -7.52 17.12 3.81
C SER A 124 -6.27 17.78 3.23
N ARG A 125 -6.45 18.55 2.15
CA ARG A 125 -5.39 19.42 1.62
C ARG A 125 -4.84 20.41 2.64
N ASP A 126 -5.68 20.84 3.58
CA ASP A 126 -5.38 21.97 4.45
C ASP A 126 -4.38 21.62 5.57
N GLU A 127 -4.21 20.32 5.88
CA GLU A 127 -3.29 19.83 6.91
C GLU A 127 -1.94 19.29 6.37
N GLY A 128 -1.84 19.01 5.07
CA GLY A 128 -0.65 18.46 4.40
C GLY A 128 -0.16 17.10 4.95
N PRO A 129 0.94 16.55 4.43
CA PRO A 129 1.28 16.45 3.00
C PRO A 129 0.20 15.71 2.19
N LEU A 130 0.26 15.79 0.86
CA LEU A 130 -0.75 15.22 -0.04
C LEU A 130 -0.28 13.92 -0.68
N LYS A 131 -1.21 12.97 -0.87
CA LYS A 131 -1.02 11.82 -1.77
C LYS A 131 -0.51 12.30 -3.14
N PRO A 132 0.57 11.73 -3.73
CA PRO A 132 1.16 10.43 -3.42
C PRO A 132 2.35 10.47 -2.45
N ASP A 133 2.52 11.52 -1.66
CA ASP A 133 3.50 11.54 -0.57
C ASP A 133 3.12 10.48 0.50
N PRO A 134 4.00 9.50 0.82
CA PRO A 134 3.70 8.47 1.80
C PRO A 134 3.48 9.03 3.21
N GLN A 135 4.01 10.21 3.52
CA GLN A 135 3.80 10.85 4.82
C GLN A 135 2.33 11.16 5.07
N ALA A 136 1.51 11.37 4.03
CA ALA A 136 0.07 11.54 4.16
C ALA A 136 -0.59 10.28 4.74
N LEU A 137 -0.17 9.11 4.24
CA LEU A 137 -0.71 7.82 4.68
C LEU A 137 -0.11 7.38 6.02
N TRP A 138 1.18 7.64 6.28
CA TRP A 138 1.78 7.38 7.60
C TRP A 138 1.13 8.22 8.69
N SER A 139 0.79 9.48 8.41
CA SER A 139 0.09 10.35 9.37
C SER A 139 -1.29 9.80 9.70
N ALA A 140 -2.04 9.33 8.69
CA ALA A 140 -3.33 8.69 8.90
C ALA A 140 -3.20 7.38 9.69
N ALA A 141 -2.28 6.49 9.29
CA ALA A 141 -2.02 5.22 9.97
C ALA A 141 -1.64 5.41 11.45
N GLY A 142 -0.73 6.35 11.73
CA GLY A 142 -0.34 6.70 13.09
C GLY A 142 -1.50 7.29 13.90
N ALA A 143 -2.33 8.15 13.30
CA ALA A 143 -3.48 8.74 13.98
C ALA A 143 -4.57 7.72 14.32
N ILE A 144 -4.72 6.65 13.53
CA ILE A 144 -5.62 5.53 13.82
C ILE A 144 -4.96 4.41 14.65
N GLY A 145 -3.67 4.55 14.98
CA GLY A 145 -2.93 3.62 15.84
C GLY A 145 -2.57 2.30 15.16
N VAL A 146 -2.41 2.27 13.84
CA VAL A 146 -2.09 1.06 13.06
C VAL A 146 -0.77 1.23 12.33
N GLU A 147 0.07 0.18 12.34
CA GLU A 147 1.31 0.17 11.57
C GLU A 147 1.03 0.21 10.06
N PRO A 148 1.80 0.97 9.26
CA PRO A 148 1.53 1.10 7.81
C PRO A 148 1.39 -0.24 7.08
N MET A 149 2.24 -1.22 7.37
CA MET A 149 2.20 -2.55 6.74
C MET A 149 0.91 -3.35 7.01
N LEU A 150 0.12 -2.95 8.02
CA LEU A 150 -1.16 -3.54 8.37
C LEU A 150 -2.35 -2.70 7.88
N CYS A 151 -2.09 -1.58 7.21
CA CYS A 151 -3.09 -0.72 6.60
C CYS A 151 -3.39 -1.11 5.15
N LEU A 152 -4.63 -0.83 4.75
CA LEU A 152 -5.09 -0.88 3.38
C LEU A 152 -5.47 0.52 2.90
N MET A 153 -4.89 0.96 1.79
CA MET A 153 -5.38 2.13 1.05
C MET A 153 -6.47 1.70 0.06
N VAL A 154 -7.63 2.34 0.11
CA VAL A 154 -8.70 2.19 -0.88
C VAL A 154 -8.84 3.51 -1.63
N GLY A 155 -8.58 3.49 -2.92
CA GLY A 155 -8.55 4.68 -3.76
C GLY A 155 -9.11 4.43 -5.15
N ASP A 156 -9.39 5.51 -5.88
CA ASP A 156 -9.87 5.46 -7.25
C ASP A 156 -8.83 6.04 -8.23
N PHE A 157 -7.71 6.58 -7.73
CA PHE A 157 -6.74 7.32 -8.51
C PHE A 157 -5.31 6.82 -8.31
N ILE A 158 -4.47 7.08 -9.31
CA ILE A 158 -3.07 6.62 -9.30
C ILE A 158 -2.26 7.15 -8.12
N TYR A 159 -2.62 8.32 -7.56
CA TYR A 159 -1.93 8.88 -6.40
C TYR A 159 -2.15 8.07 -5.13
N ASP A 160 -3.29 7.39 -5.01
CA ASP A 160 -3.57 6.49 -3.90
C ASP A 160 -2.65 5.28 -3.95
N LEU A 161 -2.54 4.68 -5.14
CA LEU A 161 -1.72 3.49 -5.37
C LEU A 161 -0.22 3.80 -5.19
N TYR A 162 0.25 4.92 -5.75
CA TYR A 162 1.63 5.37 -5.55
C TYR A 162 1.92 5.70 -4.09
N GLY A 163 1.00 6.39 -3.42
CA GLY A 163 1.11 6.69 -1.99
C GLY A 163 1.24 5.41 -1.17
N ALA A 164 0.32 4.45 -1.39
CA ALA A 164 0.28 3.19 -0.67
C ALA A 164 1.57 2.38 -0.85
N ARG A 165 2.06 2.28 -2.09
CA ARG A 165 3.32 1.59 -2.41
C ARG A 165 4.51 2.21 -1.72
N ARG A 166 4.63 3.54 -1.78
CA ARG A 166 5.71 4.28 -1.09
C ARG A 166 5.58 4.21 0.44
N ALA A 167 4.38 3.99 0.96
CA ALA A 167 4.10 3.89 2.38
C ALA A 167 4.25 2.46 2.94
N GLY A 168 4.52 1.46 2.10
CA GLY A 168 4.59 0.05 2.50
C GLY A 168 3.21 -0.55 2.83
N MET A 169 2.14 -0.03 2.21
CA MET A 169 0.75 -0.44 2.45
C MET A 169 0.21 -1.30 1.30
N ARG A 170 -0.81 -2.11 1.59
CA ARG A 170 -1.64 -2.75 0.57
C ARG A 170 -2.51 -1.69 -0.10
N ALA A 171 -2.87 -1.90 -1.37
CA ALA A 171 -3.73 -0.98 -2.12
C ALA A 171 -4.84 -1.70 -2.88
N VAL A 172 -6.05 -1.17 -2.82
CA VAL A 172 -7.19 -1.59 -3.65
C VAL A 172 -7.64 -0.42 -4.51
N LEU A 173 -7.77 -0.67 -5.81
CA LEU A 173 -8.37 0.25 -6.77
C LEU A 173 -9.87 -0.04 -6.89
N VAL A 174 -10.71 0.99 -6.81
CA VAL A 174 -12.16 0.90 -7.02
C VAL A 174 -12.64 1.92 -8.04
N GLU A 175 -13.86 1.73 -8.58
CA GLU A 175 -14.60 2.66 -9.46
C GLU A 175 -13.92 3.02 -10.79
N ARG A 176 -12.69 2.56 -11.03
CA ARG A 176 -11.95 2.79 -12.28
C ARG A 176 -11.25 1.52 -12.73
N SER A 177 -11.33 1.23 -14.03
CA SER A 177 -10.47 0.24 -14.67
C SER A 177 -9.46 0.94 -15.56
N ASN A 178 -8.19 0.71 -15.25
CA ASN A 178 -7.06 1.22 -16.01
C ASN A 178 -5.88 0.24 -15.85
N PRO A 179 -5.52 -0.51 -16.89
CA PRO A 179 -4.44 -1.50 -16.82
C PRO A 179 -3.10 -0.92 -16.32
N ASP A 180 -2.79 0.33 -16.66
CA ASP A 180 -1.54 0.98 -16.23
C ASP A 180 -1.52 1.30 -14.73
N TRP A 181 -2.70 1.35 -14.10
CA TRP A 181 -2.88 1.62 -12.67
C TRP A 181 -3.04 0.32 -11.89
N GLU A 182 -3.74 -0.67 -12.45
CA GLU A 182 -3.98 -1.98 -11.84
C GLU A 182 -2.69 -2.73 -11.47
N ARG A 183 -1.59 -2.50 -12.21
CA ARG A 183 -0.25 -3.02 -11.84
C ARG A 183 0.26 -2.50 -10.49
N TRP A 184 -0.24 -1.36 -10.01
CA TRP A 184 0.12 -0.77 -8.73
C TRP A 184 -0.84 -1.12 -7.61
N ALA A 185 -2.00 -1.69 -7.89
CA ALA A 185 -2.95 -2.17 -6.89
C ALA A 185 -2.71 -3.65 -6.56
N ASP A 186 -2.93 -4.06 -5.32
CA ASP A 186 -2.95 -5.47 -4.95
C ASP A 186 -4.22 -6.18 -5.46
N ALA A 187 -5.34 -5.45 -5.55
CA ALA A 187 -6.57 -5.88 -6.21
C ALA A 187 -7.33 -4.70 -6.82
N SER A 188 -8.17 -4.97 -7.82
CA SER A 188 -9.00 -3.98 -8.49
C SER A 188 -10.44 -4.47 -8.58
N TYR A 189 -11.38 -3.59 -8.27
CA TYR A 189 -12.81 -3.85 -8.37
C TYR A 189 -13.46 -2.77 -9.22
N GLY A 190 -14.28 -3.17 -10.20
CA GLY A 190 -14.95 -2.22 -11.07
C GLY A 190 -15.89 -1.26 -10.33
N ARG A 191 -16.42 -1.68 -9.17
CA ARG A 191 -17.25 -0.88 -8.29
C ARG A 191 -16.87 -1.12 -6.82
N LEU A 192 -17.05 -0.11 -5.99
CA LEU A 192 -16.88 -0.22 -4.55
C LEU A 192 -17.82 -1.25 -3.93
N ALA A 193 -19.05 -1.35 -4.41
CA ALA A 193 -19.99 -2.39 -3.96
C ALA A 193 -19.44 -3.82 -4.16
N ASP A 194 -18.69 -4.07 -5.24
CA ASP A 194 -18.10 -5.39 -5.50
C ASP A 194 -16.92 -5.65 -4.54
N PHE A 195 -16.16 -4.60 -4.19
CA PHE A 195 -15.16 -4.67 -3.12
C PHE A 195 -15.79 -4.97 -1.76
N VAL A 196 -16.88 -4.30 -1.40
CA VAL A 196 -17.57 -4.55 -0.13
C VAL A 196 -18.13 -5.97 -0.08
N ALA A 197 -18.67 -6.48 -1.18
CA ALA A 197 -19.13 -7.86 -1.26
C ALA A 197 -17.98 -8.86 -1.00
N SER A 198 -16.76 -8.58 -1.48
CA SER A 198 -15.60 -9.46 -1.22
C SER A 198 -15.21 -9.49 0.25
N LEU A 199 -15.40 -8.40 1.00
CA LEU A 199 -15.15 -8.36 2.46
C LEU A 199 -16.03 -9.35 3.24
N GLY A 200 -17.25 -9.64 2.76
CA GLY A 200 -18.16 -10.61 3.35
C GLY A 200 -17.88 -12.07 2.96
N ALA A 201 -17.19 -12.30 1.85
CA ALA A 201 -16.84 -13.61 1.33
C ALA A 201 -15.37 -13.63 0.84
N PRO A 202 -14.40 -13.61 1.78
CA PRO A 202 -13.00 -13.43 1.43
C PRO A 202 -12.44 -14.62 0.65
N GLU A 203 -11.90 -14.33 -0.53
CA GLU A 203 -11.18 -15.29 -1.36
C GLU A 203 -9.66 -15.05 -1.33
N PRO A 204 -8.81 -16.08 -1.37
CA PRO A 204 -7.36 -15.89 -1.32
C PRO A 204 -6.82 -15.19 -2.57
N LEU A 205 -6.34 -13.95 -2.40
CA LEU A 205 -5.70 -13.15 -3.43
C LEU A 205 -4.19 -13.30 -3.37
N VAL A 206 -3.54 -13.27 -4.54
CA VAL A 206 -2.08 -13.19 -4.63
C VAL A 206 -1.67 -11.75 -4.37
N PRO A 207 -0.79 -11.49 -3.37
CA PRO A 207 -0.31 -10.15 -3.11
C PRO A 207 0.59 -9.67 -4.25
N TRP A 208 0.71 -8.35 -4.44
CA TRP A 208 1.40 -7.78 -5.61
C TRP A 208 2.83 -8.31 -5.80
N GLU A 209 3.57 -8.53 -4.70
CA GLU A 209 4.96 -8.98 -4.73
C GLU A 209 5.15 -10.38 -5.32
N TYR A 210 4.08 -11.19 -5.36
CA TYR A 210 4.09 -12.55 -5.91
C TYR A 210 3.31 -12.70 -7.21
N ARG A 211 2.72 -11.61 -7.75
CA ARG A 211 1.88 -11.67 -8.95
C ARG A 211 2.65 -12.15 -10.19
N GLU A 212 3.89 -11.70 -10.37
CA GLU A 212 4.73 -12.15 -11.49
C GLU A 212 5.16 -13.61 -11.32
N LEU A 213 5.51 -14.00 -10.09
CA LEU A 213 5.86 -15.38 -9.77
C LEU A 213 4.69 -16.34 -10.01
N GLU A 214 3.46 -15.99 -9.60
CA GLU A 214 2.27 -16.79 -9.90
C GLU A 214 2.05 -16.91 -11.41
N ARG A 215 2.21 -15.81 -12.17
CA ARG A 215 2.05 -15.82 -13.63
C ARG A 215 3.04 -16.78 -14.31
N GLU A 216 4.26 -16.88 -13.79
CA GLU A 216 5.35 -17.65 -14.39
C GLU A 216 5.40 -19.11 -13.92
N ARG A 217 5.10 -19.37 -12.65
CA ARG A 217 5.25 -20.68 -12.00
C ARG A 217 3.92 -21.32 -11.57
N GLY A 218 2.82 -20.56 -11.61
CA GLY A 218 1.49 -20.98 -11.18
C GLY A 218 1.26 -20.83 -9.68
N ARG A 219 0.00 -20.94 -9.26
CA ARG A 219 -0.41 -20.83 -7.86
C ARG A 219 0.15 -21.96 -6.98
N GLU A 220 0.21 -23.19 -7.51
CA GLU A 220 0.75 -24.37 -6.80
C GLU A 220 2.23 -24.18 -6.42
N TRP A 221 2.99 -23.39 -7.18
CA TRP A 221 4.36 -23.03 -6.82
C TRP A 221 4.38 -22.25 -5.51
N LEU A 222 3.57 -21.20 -5.39
CA LEU A 222 3.52 -20.37 -4.19
C LEU A 222 3.10 -21.18 -2.98
N GLU A 223 2.11 -22.06 -3.12
CA GLU A 223 1.65 -22.95 -2.05
C GLU A 223 2.78 -23.84 -1.52
N ARG A 224 3.56 -24.45 -2.43
CA ARG A 224 4.67 -25.34 -2.05
C ARG A 224 5.89 -24.58 -1.52
N ALA A 225 6.26 -23.47 -2.16
CA ALA A 225 7.41 -22.66 -1.78
C ALA A 225 7.19 -22.00 -0.40
N TRP A 226 5.95 -21.62 -0.08
CA TRP A 226 5.64 -20.94 1.19
C TRP A 226 5.85 -21.82 2.43
N GLU A 227 5.73 -23.13 2.27
CA GLU A 227 5.99 -24.11 3.32
C GLU A 227 7.49 -24.30 3.59
N ILE A 228 8.37 -23.76 2.74
CA ILE A 228 9.82 -23.84 2.94
C ILE A 228 10.23 -22.92 4.09
N GLU A 229 10.94 -23.50 5.05
CA GLU A 229 11.80 -22.80 5.99
C GLU A 229 13.25 -22.92 5.49
N ALA A 230 13.92 -21.79 5.28
CA ALA A 230 15.28 -21.75 4.74
C ALA A 230 16.27 -21.18 5.76
N ALA A 231 17.36 -21.90 6.02
CA ALA A 231 18.49 -21.42 6.80
C ALA A 231 19.39 -20.53 5.94
N LEU A 232 19.54 -19.28 6.35
CA LEU A 232 20.39 -18.30 5.69
C LEU A 232 21.88 -18.57 6.00
N PRO A 233 22.77 -18.34 5.02
CA PRO A 233 24.22 -18.42 5.21
C PRO A 233 24.70 -17.17 5.95
N ASP A 234 24.57 -17.17 7.28
CA ASP A 234 24.78 -16.00 8.14
C ASP A 234 26.20 -15.41 8.13
N THR A 235 27.20 -16.19 7.71
CA THR A 235 28.58 -15.72 7.49
C THR A 235 28.84 -15.23 6.07
N SER A 236 27.90 -15.38 5.13
CA SER A 236 28.10 -14.91 3.75
C SER A 236 27.98 -13.39 3.66
N PRO A 237 28.86 -12.71 2.90
CA PRO A 237 28.67 -11.31 2.53
C PRO A 237 27.32 -11.06 1.84
N GLU A 238 26.84 -12.01 1.04
CA GLU A 238 25.60 -11.90 0.27
C GLU A 238 24.32 -12.28 1.05
N VAL A 239 24.37 -12.46 2.37
CA VAL A 239 23.24 -12.97 3.17
C VAL A 239 21.92 -12.21 2.95
N LEU A 240 21.98 -10.88 2.75
CA LEU A 240 20.81 -10.05 2.47
C LEU A 240 20.24 -10.33 1.07
N SER A 241 21.10 -10.45 0.07
CA SER A 241 20.72 -10.80 -1.31
C SER A 241 20.15 -12.22 -1.39
N VAL A 242 20.72 -13.17 -0.66
CA VAL A 242 20.20 -14.54 -0.53
C VAL A 242 18.81 -14.53 0.09
N ALA A 243 18.60 -13.77 1.16
CA ALA A 243 17.29 -13.63 1.80
C ALA A 243 16.24 -13.02 0.87
N LEU A 244 16.60 -11.97 0.13
CA LEU A 244 15.73 -11.34 -0.87
C LEU A 244 15.39 -12.28 -2.02
N ALA A 245 16.36 -13.05 -2.51
CA ALA A 245 16.14 -14.04 -3.57
C ALA A 245 15.20 -15.17 -3.11
N ALA A 246 15.38 -15.68 -1.90
CA ALA A 246 14.50 -16.71 -1.34
C ALA A 246 13.06 -16.18 -1.16
N ALA A 247 12.90 -15.00 -0.57
CA ALA A 247 11.60 -14.35 -0.42
C ALA A 247 10.93 -14.11 -1.78
N ALA A 248 11.68 -13.65 -2.79
CA ALA A 248 11.17 -13.44 -4.15
C ALA A 248 10.68 -14.72 -4.83
N LEU A 249 11.17 -15.90 -4.43
CA LEU A 249 10.71 -17.21 -4.90
C LEU A 249 9.51 -17.75 -4.11
N GLY A 250 8.99 -16.98 -3.15
CA GLY A 250 7.84 -17.36 -2.32
C GLY A 250 8.22 -18.19 -1.10
N VAL A 251 9.49 -18.23 -0.68
CA VAL A 251 9.90 -18.92 0.56
C VAL A 251 9.32 -18.18 1.77
N GLY A 252 8.50 -18.87 2.56
CA GLY A 252 7.72 -18.24 3.64
C GLY A 252 8.46 -18.09 4.96
N GLY A 253 9.51 -18.89 5.20
CA GLY A 253 10.29 -18.89 6.43
C GLY A 253 11.78 -18.70 6.18
N LEU A 254 12.42 -17.76 6.88
CA LEU A 254 13.86 -17.58 6.86
C LEU A 254 14.43 -17.73 8.27
N ARG A 255 15.48 -18.52 8.43
CA ARG A 255 16.13 -18.78 9.72
C ARG A 255 17.53 -18.24 9.71
N ILE A 256 17.91 -17.60 10.80
CA ILE A 256 19.24 -17.06 11.00
C ILE A 256 19.72 -17.32 12.42
N ALA A 257 21.03 -17.42 12.63
CA ALA A 257 21.55 -17.65 13.97
C ALA A 257 21.16 -16.48 14.91
N PRO A 258 20.67 -16.75 16.13
CA PRO A 258 20.21 -15.69 17.05
C PRO A 258 21.27 -14.66 17.41
N LYS A 259 22.55 -15.02 17.29
CA LYS A 259 23.70 -14.16 17.60
C LYS A 259 24.32 -13.49 16.36
N ALA A 260 23.79 -13.75 15.16
CA ALA A 260 24.30 -13.13 13.94
C ALA A 260 24.09 -11.62 13.97
N ARG A 261 25.11 -10.88 13.54
CA ARG A 261 25.14 -9.42 13.49
C ARG A 261 25.59 -8.99 12.09
N LEU A 262 25.08 -7.87 11.61
CA LEU A 262 25.47 -7.32 10.32
C LEU A 262 26.96 -6.92 10.38
N SER A 263 27.80 -7.63 9.64
CA SER A 263 29.22 -7.28 9.51
C SER A 263 29.43 -6.11 8.55
N LEU A 264 30.62 -5.51 8.57
CA LEU A 264 30.98 -4.46 7.61
C LEU A 264 31.01 -5.00 6.18
N GLU A 265 31.53 -6.22 5.98
CA GLU A 265 31.60 -6.89 4.67
C GLU A 265 30.18 -7.14 4.10
N GLN A 266 29.24 -7.59 4.93
CA GLN A 266 27.83 -7.73 4.51
C GLN A 266 27.15 -6.39 4.21
N TRP A 267 27.56 -5.32 4.91
CA TRP A 267 27.05 -3.98 4.64
C TRP A 267 27.62 -3.40 3.32
N GLU A 268 28.86 -3.72 2.96
CA GLU A 268 29.47 -3.33 1.69
C GLU A 268 28.71 -3.87 0.47
N GLU A 269 28.08 -5.05 0.61
CA GLU A 269 27.18 -5.65 -0.40
C GLU A 269 25.77 -5.03 -0.42
N ALA A 270 25.40 -4.25 0.61
CA ALA A 270 24.09 -3.60 0.73
C ALA A 270 24.23 -2.12 1.13
N PRO A 271 24.90 -1.28 0.33
CA PRO A 271 25.24 0.10 0.69
C PRO A 271 24.02 1.03 0.79
N PHE A 272 22.84 0.58 0.39
CA PHE A 272 21.58 1.28 0.61
C PHE A 272 21.15 1.29 2.09
N LEU A 273 21.71 0.40 2.92
CA LEU A 273 21.49 0.40 4.36
C LEU A 273 22.33 1.51 5.03
N PRO A 274 21.80 2.21 6.05
CA PRO A 274 22.59 3.17 6.80
C PRO A 274 23.69 2.46 7.60
N LEU A 275 24.89 3.04 7.64
CA LEU A 275 26.05 2.50 8.36
C LEU A 275 25.78 2.25 9.86
N SER A 276 24.79 2.94 10.44
CA SER A 276 24.34 2.74 11.82
C SER A 276 23.74 1.35 12.11
N LEU A 277 23.47 0.56 11.07
CA LEU A 277 23.04 -0.83 11.17
C LEU A 277 24.19 -1.83 11.27
N VAL A 278 25.44 -1.43 11.02
CA VAL A 278 26.59 -2.30 11.26
C VAL A 278 26.65 -2.68 12.74
N ASP A 279 26.97 -3.95 13.00
CA ASP A 279 26.91 -4.59 14.30
C ASP A 279 25.49 -4.68 14.89
N ARG A 280 24.40 -4.35 14.18
CA ARG A 280 23.04 -4.63 14.68
C ARG A 280 22.68 -6.10 14.48
N PRO A 281 21.74 -6.66 15.28
CA PRO A 281 21.27 -8.02 15.06
C PRO A 281 20.77 -8.22 13.63
N LEU A 282 21.30 -9.22 12.94
CA LEU A 282 21.00 -9.43 11.53
C LEU A 282 19.50 -9.77 11.32
N LEU A 283 18.87 -10.39 12.32
CA LEU A 283 17.42 -10.59 12.37
C LEU A 283 16.64 -9.27 12.24
N SER A 284 17.01 -8.23 12.99
CA SER A 284 16.32 -6.93 12.91
C SER A 284 16.57 -6.22 11.58
N VAL A 285 17.77 -6.37 11.02
CA VAL A 285 18.12 -5.80 9.71
C VAL A 285 17.30 -6.49 8.61
N LEU A 286 17.23 -7.82 8.63
CA LEU A 286 16.42 -8.60 7.69
C LEU A 286 14.93 -8.28 7.83
N ALA A 287 14.41 -8.12 9.04
CA ALA A 287 13.01 -7.74 9.26
C ALA A 287 12.70 -6.39 8.62
N GLN A 288 13.61 -5.42 8.73
CA GLN A 288 13.48 -4.13 8.08
C GLN A 288 13.54 -4.24 6.55
N VAL A 289 14.55 -4.95 6.02
CA VAL A 289 14.76 -5.09 4.56
C VAL A 289 13.61 -5.84 3.88
N LEU A 290 13.13 -6.92 4.51
CA LEU A 290 12.06 -7.75 3.95
C LEU A 290 10.69 -7.13 4.21
N GLY A 291 10.49 -6.45 5.34
CA GLY A 291 9.17 -5.92 5.73
C GLY A 291 8.56 -4.95 4.71
N GLU A 292 9.38 -4.22 3.95
CA GLU A 292 8.90 -3.28 2.93
C GLU A 292 8.35 -3.96 1.68
N ARG A 293 8.89 -5.12 1.29
CA ARG A 293 8.57 -5.80 0.02
C ARG A 293 7.88 -7.14 0.19
N PHE A 294 8.23 -7.88 1.23
CA PHE A 294 7.75 -9.23 1.56
C PHE A 294 7.22 -9.29 3.00
N PRO A 295 6.22 -8.47 3.37
CA PRO A 295 5.78 -8.28 4.76
C PRO A 295 5.21 -9.54 5.44
N GLN A 296 4.89 -10.59 4.66
CA GLN A 296 4.36 -11.86 5.18
C GLN A 296 5.46 -12.89 5.49
N VAL A 297 6.70 -12.67 5.07
CA VAL A 297 7.82 -13.61 5.31
C VAL A 297 8.16 -13.60 6.79
N MET A 298 8.24 -14.80 7.40
CA MET A 298 8.55 -14.94 8.81
C MET A 298 10.03 -15.23 9.01
N ILE A 299 10.68 -14.45 9.87
CA ILE A 299 12.06 -14.69 10.30
C ILE A 299 12.02 -15.51 11.59
N SER A 300 12.60 -16.71 11.57
CA SER A 300 12.58 -17.74 12.62
C SER A 300 11.25 -18.51 12.73
N ARG A 301 11.05 -19.51 11.85
CA ARG A 301 10.07 -20.59 12.05
C ARG A 301 10.74 -21.78 12.79
N ASP A 302 9.94 -22.65 13.39
CA ASP A 302 10.40 -23.89 14.02
C ASP A 302 10.24 -25.06 13.03
N GLY A 303 11.35 -25.67 12.61
CA GLY A 303 11.35 -26.77 11.63
C GLY A 303 12.75 -27.25 11.22
N THR A 304 12.80 -28.19 10.27
CA THR A 304 14.03 -28.61 9.59
C THR A 304 14.25 -27.70 8.39
N PRO A 305 15.26 -26.82 8.39
CA PRO A 305 15.39 -25.83 7.34
C PRO A 305 16.16 -26.36 6.12
N LEU A 306 15.77 -25.92 4.92
CA LEU A 306 16.59 -25.97 3.71
C LEU A 306 17.82 -25.07 3.92
N ALA A 307 19.03 -25.62 3.82
CA ALA A 307 20.24 -24.80 3.85
C ALA A 307 20.42 -24.05 2.52
N LEU A 308 20.40 -22.71 2.56
CA LEU A 308 20.61 -21.90 1.35
C LEU A 308 22.10 -21.72 1.04
N PRO A 309 22.45 -21.61 -0.26
CA PRO A 309 23.83 -21.38 -0.68
C PRO A 309 24.31 -19.98 -0.30
N SER A 310 25.63 -19.80 -0.20
CA SER A 310 26.23 -18.49 0.13
C SER A 310 26.03 -17.41 -0.92
N ARG A 311 25.64 -17.76 -2.16
CA ARG A 311 25.44 -16.83 -3.27
C ARG A 311 23.98 -16.73 -3.67
N ALA A 312 23.50 -15.52 -3.95
CA ALA A 312 22.10 -15.26 -4.27
C ALA A 312 21.66 -15.92 -5.58
N ASP A 313 22.53 -16.04 -6.57
CA ASP A 313 22.22 -16.61 -7.89
C ASP A 313 22.01 -18.13 -7.89
N MET A 314 22.42 -18.81 -6.80
CA MET A 314 22.26 -20.25 -6.62
C MET A 314 20.97 -20.60 -5.84
N VAL A 315 20.24 -19.60 -5.32
CA VAL A 315 19.08 -19.82 -4.44
C VAL A 315 17.94 -20.52 -5.18
N GLU A 316 17.69 -20.15 -6.44
CA GLU A 316 16.62 -20.76 -7.23
C GLU A 316 16.84 -22.26 -7.45
N GLU A 317 18.07 -22.68 -7.76
CA GLU A 317 18.42 -24.10 -7.91
C GLU A 317 18.19 -24.87 -6.61
N ALA A 318 18.58 -24.28 -5.46
CA ALA A 318 18.36 -24.90 -4.15
C ALA A 318 16.87 -25.07 -3.82
N VAL A 319 16.05 -24.05 -4.09
CA VAL A 319 14.60 -24.10 -3.88
C VAL A 319 13.95 -25.13 -4.81
N LEU A 320 14.32 -25.16 -6.08
CA LEU A 320 13.83 -26.15 -7.05
C LEU A 320 14.18 -27.57 -6.62
N SER A 321 15.42 -27.81 -6.19
CA SER A 321 15.89 -29.11 -5.73
C SER A 321 15.12 -29.60 -4.50
N TRP A 322 14.79 -28.69 -3.56
CA TRP A 322 14.01 -29.02 -2.37
C TRP A 322 12.55 -29.35 -2.68
N MET A 323 11.97 -28.70 -3.69
CA MET A 323 10.57 -28.91 -4.04
C MET A 323 10.33 -30.24 -4.75
N ASN A 324 11.31 -30.76 -5.49
CA ASN A 324 11.21 -32.00 -6.28
C ASN A 324 11.36 -33.28 -5.46
#